data_AF-A0A7K5IBA6-F1
#
_entry.id   AF-A0A7K5IBA6-F1
#
_cell.length_a   1.000
_cell.length_b   1.000
_cell.length_c   1.000
_cell.angle_alpha   90.00
_cell.angle_beta   90.00
_cell.angle_gamma   90.00
#
_symmetry.space_group_name_H-M   'P 1'
#
loop_
_entity.id
_entity.type
_entity.pdbx_description
1 polymer ?
#
loop_
_entity_poly.entity_id
_entity_poly.type
_entity_poly.pdbx_seq_one_letter_code
_entity_poly.pdbx_strand_id
1 'polypeptide(L)' 'LRAGVCVRAVLGAGDAEGAALQVDALQTPLGVQAAALLRCHDVLAFSFLLA' A
#
# COMPACT_ATOMS: atom_id res chain seq x y z
N LEU A 1 3.26 -7.41 1.32
CA LEU A 1 1.98 -7.88 1.93
C LEU A 1 2.16 -9.31 2.42
N ARG A 2 1.15 -9.87 3.10
CA ARG A 2 1.14 -11.29 3.51
C ARG A 2 1.42 -12.22 2.32
N ALA A 3 1.87 -13.44 2.62
CA ALA A 3 2.23 -14.46 1.62
C ALA A 3 3.28 -14.00 0.59
N GLY A 4 4.13 -13.02 0.94
CA GLY A 4 5.20 -12.53 0.07
C GLY A 4 4.71 -11.69 -1.12
N VAL A 5 3.44 -11.26 -1.14
CA VAL A 5 2.90 -10.47 -2.24
C VAL A 5 3.51 -9.06 -2.22
N CYS A 6 4.18 -8.69 -3.30
CA CYS A 6 4.70 -7.35 -3.53
C CYS A 6 3.72 -6.56 -4.43
N VAL A 7 3.41 -5.34 -4.01
CA VAL A 7 2.53 -4.42 -4.74
C VAL A 7 3.23 -3.07 -4.90
N ARG A 8 2.81 -2.31 -5.90
CA ARG A 8 3.19 -0.91 -6.09
C ARG A 8 1.94 -0.06 -6.10
N ALA A 9 2.04 1.14 -5.53
CA ALA A 9 0.95 2.09 -5.49
C ALA A 9 1.51 3.51 -5.35
N VAL A 10 0.64 4.50 -5.56
CA VAL A 10 0.93 5.89 -5.22
C VAL A 10 0.46 6.13 -3.79
N LEU A 11 1.37 6.58 -2.92
CA LEU A 11 1.02 6.93 -1.55
C LEU A 11 0.18 8.22 -1.56
N GLY A 12 -1.03 8.16 -1.04
CA GLY A 12 -1.89 9.34 -0.87
C GLY A 12 -1.79 9.90 0.54
N ALA A 13 -2.10 9.09 1.54
CA ALA A 13 -2.03 9.46 2.95
C ALA A 13 -1.74 8.24 3.84
N GLY A 14 -1.15 8.48 5.00
CA GLY A 14 -1.12 7.53 6.12
C GLY A 14 -1.85 8.15 7.31
N ASP A 15 -2.46 7.33 8.15
CA ASP A 15 -2.93 7.80 9.45
C ASP A 15 -1.75 8.07 10.40
N ALA A 16 -1.97 8.94 11.39
CA ALA A 16 -0.91 9.36 12.32
C ALA A 16 -0.49 8.19 13.24
N GLU A 17 -1.42 7.27 13.48
CA GLU A 17 -1.26 6.08 14.28
C GLU A 17 -0.54 4.94 13.54
N GLY A 18 -0.33 5.05 12.23
CA GLY A 18 0.30 4.03 11.39
C GLY A 18 -0.52 2.75 11.22
N ALA A 19 -1.84 2.81 11.41
CA ALA A 19 -2.77 1.70 11.26
C ALA A 19 -3.19 1.45 9.80
N ALA A 20 -3.08 2.43 8.91
CA ALA A 20 -3.45 2.27 7.50
C ALA A 20 -2.77 3.26 6.55
N LEU A 21 -2.65 2.82 5.29
CA LEU A 21 -2.16 3.60 4.16
C LEU A 21 -3.26 3.72 3.11
N GLN A 22 -3.67 4.94 2.83
CA GLN A 22 -4.50 5.28 1.68
C GLN A 22 -3.59 5.36 0.44
N VAL A 23 -3.89 4.54 -0.55
CA VAL A 23 -3.08 4.47 -1.78
C VAL A 23 -3.96 4.49 -3.03
N ASP A 24 -3.43 5.07 -4.09
CA ASP A 24 -4.05 5.09 -5.41
C ASP A 24 -3.27 4.22 -6.39
N ALA A 25 -3.94 3.79 -7.46
CA ALA A 25 -3.38 2.97 -8.52
C ALA A 25 -2.60 1.73 -7.99
N LEU A 26 -3.20 1.01 -7.03
CA LEU A 26 -2.61 -0.19 -6.43
C LEU A 26 -2.50 -1.31 -7.47
N GLN A 27 -1.27 -1.63 -7.86
CA GLN A 27 -0.91 -2.68 -8.78
C GLN A 27 -0.82 -4.02 -8.03
N THR A 28 -1.72 -4.94 -8.36
CA THR A 28 -1.74 -6.31 -7.84
C THR A 28 -1.46 -7.32 -8.96
N PRO A 29 -1.14 -8.59 -8.65
CA PRO A 29 -1.02 -9.62 -9.67
C PRO A 29 -2.28 -9.87 -10.51
N LEU A 30 -3.45 -9.47 -10.02
CA LEU A 30 -4.75 -9.67 -10.68
C LEU A 30 -5.19 -8.45 -11.51
N GLY A 31 -4.49 -7.31 -11.39
CA GLY A 31 -4.86 -6.06 -12.04
C GLY A 31 -4.63 -4.83 -11.17
N VAL A 32 -5.17 -3.70 -11.62
CA VAL A 32 -5.03 -2.40 -10.93
C VAL A 32 -6.31 -2.06 -10.21
N GLN A 33 -6.19 -1.71 -8.93
CA GLN A 33 -7.28 -1.10 -8.17
C GLN A 33 -7.07 0.43 -8.12
N ALA A 34 -8.10 1.18 -8.51
CA ALA A 34 -7.99 2.64 -8.64
C ALA A 34 -7.64 3.32 -7.31
N ALA A 35 -8.27 2.88 -6.20
CA ALA A 35 -8.00 3.35 -4.84
C ALA A 35 -8.11 2.19 -3.85
N ALA A 36 -7.26 2.16 -2.84
CA ALA A 36 -7.23 1.10 -1.82
C ALA A 36 -6.81 1.63 -0.45
N LEU A 37 -7.26 0.94 0.60
CA LEU A 37 -6.79 1.14 1.97
C LEU A 37 -6.00 -0.10 2.41
N LEU A 38 -4.69 0.05 2.56
CA LEU A 38 -3.82 -1.02 3.06
C LEU A 38 -3.71 -0.91 4.58
N ARG A 39 -4.27 -1.87 5.30
CA ARG A 39 -4.20 -1.92 6.76
C ARG A 39 -2.82 -2.39 7.21
N CYS A 40 -2.31 -1.89 8.33
CA CYS A 40 -0.95 -2.18 8.78
C CYS A 40 -0.70 -3.68 8.99
N HIS A 41 -1.69 -4.45 9.45
CA HIS A 41 -1.56 -5.91 9.63
C HIS A 41 -1.47 -6.70 8.32
N ASP A 42 -1.77 -6.05 7.18
CA ASP A 42 -1.62 -6.60 5.84
C ASP A 42 -0.24 -6.23 5.23
N VAL A 43 0.44 -5.20 5.77
CA VAL A 43 1.70 -4.62 5.28
C VAL A 43 2.87 -5.02 6.17
N LEU A 44 3.76 -5.87 5.66
CA LEU A 44 4.98 -6.28 6.37
C LEU A 44 6.07 -5.19 6.36
N ALA A 45 6.19 -4.48 5.24
CA ALA A 45 7.11 -3.38 5.02
C ALA A 45 6.67 -2.60 3.79
N PHE A 46 7.06 -1.33 3.70
CA PHE A 46 6.94 -0.51 2.50
C PHE A 46 8.20 0.34 2.33
N SER A 47 8.46 0.77 1.11
CA SER A 47 9.56 1.67 0.78
C SER A 47 9.11 2.66 -0.28
N PHE A 48 9.72 3.84 -0.27
CA PHE A 48 9.51 4.89 -1.26
C PHE A 48 10.81 5.65 -1.45
N LEU A 49 10.96 6.28 -2.60
CA LEU A 49 12.05 7.19 -2.86
C LEU A 49 11.67 8.55 -2.30
N LEU A 50 12.54 9.14 -1.48
CA LEU A 50 12.45 10.55 -1.09
C LEU A 50 12.97 11.39 -2.26
N ALA A 51 12.15 12.34 -2.70
CA ALA A 51 12.52 13.33 -3.72
C ALA A 51 13.27 14.52 -3.09
#